data_AF-A0A378XIC7-F1
#
_entry.id   AF-A0A378XIC7-F1
#
_cell.length_a   1.000
_cell.length_b   1.000
_cell.length_c   1.000
_cell.angle_alpha   90.00
_cell.angle_beta   90.00
_cell.angle_gamma   90.00
#
_symmetry.space_group_name_H-M   'P 1'
#
loop_
_entity.id
_entity.type
_entity.pdbx_description
1 polymer ?
#
loop_
_entity_poly.entity_id
_entity_poly.type
_entity_poly.pdbx_seq_one_letter_code
_entity_poly.pdbx_strand_id
1 'polypeptide(L)'
;MILWKAEELGPYNHDYQVAEYAPGIFLFGSNGGGEAFGFDTRTHPYKIVQLPFVGMELKYAHCIADSFYELLDKMGSLDESLF
;
A
#
# COMPACT_ATOMS: atom_id res chain seq x y z
N MET A 1 4.04 4.48 -9.41
CA MET A 1 2.98 4.13 -8.44
C MET A 1 1.64 4.62 -8.97
N ILE A 2 0.57 3.88 -8.75
CA ILE A 2 -0.81 4.28 -9.08
C ILE A 2 -1.55 4.49 -7.76
N LEU A 3 -1.92 5.74 -7.46
CA LEU A 3 -2.78 6.07 -6.33
C LEU A 3 -4.24 6.02 -6.77
N TRP A 4 -5.10 5.48 -5.92
CA TRP A 4 -6.54 5.46 -6.15
C TRP A 4 -7.19 6.75 -5.67
N LYS A 5 -8.36 7.07 -6.22
CA LYS A 5 -9.13 8.21 -5.72
C LYS A 5 -9.66 7.90 -4.32
N ALA A 6 -9.83 8.94 -3.51
CA ALA A 6 -10.33 8.81 -2.16
C ALA A 6 -11.70 8.09 -2.11
N GLU A 7 -12.60 8.40 -3.06
CA GLU A 7 -13.91 7.76 -3.17
C GLU A 7 -13.85 6.27 -3.55
N GLU A 8 -12.75 5.80 -4.13
CA GLU A 8 -12.55 4.41 -4.56
C GLU A 8 -11.93 3.53 -3.46
N LEU A 9 -11.35 4.15 -2.42
CA LEU A 9 -10.64 3.41 -1.36
C LEU A 9 -11.54 2.41 -0.63
N GLY A 10 -12.74 2.84 -0.24
CA GLY A 10 -13.71 1.97 0.42
C GLY A 10 -14.12 0.78 -0.47
N PRO A 11 -14.66 1.04 -1.69
CA PRO A 11 -15.01 0.00 -2.65
C PRO A 11 -13.87 -0.98 -2.92
N TYR A 12 -12.65 -0.50 -3.21
CA TYR A 12 -11.53 -1.40 -3.48
C TYR A 12 -11.13 -2.25 -2.29
N ASN A 13 -11.06 -1.68 -1.07
CA ASN A 13 -10.75 -2.48 0.12
C ASN A 13 -11.83 -3.53 0.41
N HIS A 14 -13.08 -3.26 0.06
CA HIS A 14 -14.18 -4.22 0.15
C HIS A 14 -14.06 -5.31 -0.93
N ASP A 15 -13.91 -4.93 -2.19
CA ASP A 15 -13.87 -5.85 -3.34
C ASP A 15 -12.66 -6.79 -3.29
N TYR A 16 -11.51 -6.30 -2.81
CA TYR A 16 -10.32 -7.12 -2.56
C TYR A 16 -10.38 -7.93 -1.24
N GLN A 17 -11.47 -7.83 -0.48
CA GLN A 17 -11.68 -8.52 0.80
C GLN A 17 -10.50 -8.33 1.78
N VAL A 18 -9.94 -7.13 1.84
CA VAL A 18 -8.69 -6.86 2.59
C VAL A 18 -8.85 -7.18 4.08
N ALA A 19 -10.03 -6.89 4.65
CA ALA A 19 -10.33 -7.20 6.05
C ALA A 19 -10.31 -8.71 6.36
N GLU A 20 -10.55 -9.57 5.38
CA GLU A 20 -10.51 -11.03 5.52
C GLU A 20 -9.07 -11.55 5.38
N TYR A 21 -8.36 -11.11 4.33
CA TYR A 21 -7.06 -11.66 3.96
C TYR A 21 -5.87 -11.01 4.67
N ALA A 22 -5.94 -9.69 4.91
CA ALA A 22 -4.89 -8.91 5.55
C ALA A 22 -5.49 -7.95 6.60
N PRO A 23 -6.08 -8.48 7.69
CA PRO A 23 -6.73 -7.65 8.70
C PRO A 23 -5.77 -6.62 9.30
N GLY A 24 -6.23 -5.37 9.36
CA GLY A 24 -5.43 -4.23 9.80
C GLY A 24 -4.68 -3.51 8.68
N ILE A 25 -4.76 -3.97 7.43
CA ILE A 25 -4.25 -3.24 6.27
C ILE A 25 -5.38 -2.45 5.61
N PHE A 26 -5.07 -1.21 5.18
CA PHE A 26 -5.97 -0.39 4.37
C PHE A 26 -5.25 0.06 3.10
N LEU A 27 -5.65 -0.51 1.97
CA LEU A 27 -5.02 -0.28 0.67
C LEU A 27 -5.36 1.11 0.12
N PHE A 28 -4.38 1.74 -0.55
CA PHE A 28 -4.54 3.06 -1.17
C PHE A 28 -3.99 3.17 -2.59
N GLY A 29 -3.36 2.11 -3.11
CA GLY A 29 -2.78 2.13 -4.44
C GLY A 29 -2.10 0.82 -4.81
N SER A 30 -1.42 0.83 -5.96
CA SER A 30 -0.70 -0.32 -6.51
C SER A 30 0.56 0.10 -7.27
N ASN A 31 1.50 -0.83 -7.44
CA ASN A 31 2.59 -0.68 -8.39
C ASN A 31 2.19 -0.95 -9.86
N GLY A 32 0.95 -1.38 -10.12
CA GLY A 32 0.47 -1.76 -11.46
C GLY A 32 0.93 -3.15 -11.93
N GLY A 33 1.68 -3.88 -11.09
CA GLY A 33 2.31 -5.16 -11.39
C GLY A 33 1.96 -6.27 -10.40
N GLY A 34 0.77 -6.22 -9.78
CA GLY A 34 0.25 -7.26 -8.89
C GLY A 34 0.46 -7.02 -7.39
N GLU A 35 1.14 -5.94 -7.00
CA GLU A 35 1.31 -5.56 -5.59
C GLU A 35 0.44 -4.35 -5.24
N ALA A 36 -0.09 -4.36 -4.03
CA ALA A 36 -0.83 -3.27 -3.42
C ALA A 36 0.04 -2.49 -2.42
N PHE A 37 -0.23 -1.20 -2.28
CA PHE A 37 0.28 -0.38 -1.18
C PHE A 37 -0.82 -0.15 -0.16
N GLY A 38 -0.49 -0.24 1.13
CA GLY A 38 -1.46 -0.05 2.20
C GLY A 38 -0.88 0.57 3.46
N PHE A 39 -1.75 1.16 4.27
CA PHE A 39 -1.45 1.57 5.63
C PHE A 39 -1.57 0.36 6.57
N ASP A 40 -0.57 0.16 7.41
CA ASP A 40 -0.65 -0.79 8.51
C ASP A 40 -1.28 -0.13 9.74
N THR A 41 -2.59 -0.28 9.88
CA THR A 41 -3.39 0.33 10.96
C THR A 41 -3.18 -0.33 12.33
N ARG A 42 -2.39 -1.42 12.38
CA ARG A 42 -1.96 -2.07 13.63
C ARG A 42 -0.79 -1.34 14.30
N THR A 43 -0.14 -0.43 13.58
CA THR A 43 1.02 0.35 14.06
C THR A 43 0.63 1.79 14.43
N HIS A 44 1.46 2.48 15.20
CA HIS A 44 1.31 3.92 15.41
C HIS A 44 2.68 4.61 15.50
N PRO A 45 3.03 5.54 14.59
CA PRO A 45 2.25 5.99 13.43
C PRO A 45 2.02 4.87 12.40
N TYR A 46 1.03 5.04 11.52
CA TYR A 46 0.71 4.06 10.48
C TYR A 46 1.85 3.97 9.46
N LYS A 47 2.53 2.82 9.44
CA LYS A 47 3.56 2.51 8.45
C LYS A 47 2.94 2.15 7.11
N ILE A 48 3.73 2.27 6.05
CA ILE A 48 3.34 1.89 4.70
C ILE A 48 3.90 0.52 4.37
N VAL A 49 3.01 -0.38 3.94
CA VAL A 49 3.36 -1.74 3.53
C VAL A 49 3.08 -1.98 2.05
N GLN A 50 3.76 -2.97 1.50
CA GLN A 50 3.47 -3.57 0.21
C GLN A 50 3.13 -5.06 0.39
N LEU A 51 2.14 -5.55 -0.36
CA LEU A 51 1.70 -6.95 -0.33
C LEU A 51 1.03 -7.35 -1.66
N PRO A 52 1.06 -8.64 -2.04
CA PRO A 52 0.49 -9.10 -3.30
C PRO A 52 -1.05 -9.08 -3.26
N PHE A 53 -1.69 -8.80 -4.40
CA PHE A 53 -3.14 -8.99 -4.56
C PHE A 53 -3.51 -10.48 -4.58
N VAL A 54 -2.70 -11.31 -5.25
CA VAL A 54 -2.94 -12.75 -5.35
C VAL A 54 -2.26 -13.46 -4.19
N GLY A 55 -3.02 -14.22 -3.41
CA GLY A 55 -2.51 -14.84 -2.19
C GLY A 55 -2.25 -13.82 -1.08
N MET A 56 -2.98 -12.69 -1.10
CA MET A 56 -2.92 -11.66 -0.07
C MET A 56 -3.00 -12.31 1.32
N GLU A 57 -1.97 -12.09 2.13
CA GLU A 57 -1.95 -12.53 3.52
C GLU A 57 -1.12 -11.53 4.32
N LEU A 58 -1.52 -11.28 5.56
CA LEU A 58 -0.85 -10.34 6.45
C LEU A 58 0.65 -10.64 6.65
N LYS A 59 1.06 -11.91 6.57
CA LYS A 59 2.46 -12.34 6.70
C LYS A 59 3.35 -11.89 5.54
N TYR A 60 2.77 -11.52 4.40
CA TYR A 60 3.46 -11.00 3.22
C TYR A 60 3.46 -9.47 3.17
N ALA A 61 2.91 -8.78 4.18
CA ALA A 61 2.98 -7.33 4.26
C ALA A 61 4.40 -6.88 4.65
N HIS A 62 5.11 -6.27 3.69
CA HIS A 62 6.45 -5.76 3.88
C HIS A 62 6.42 -4.25 4.10
N CYS A 63 6.96 -3.78 5.22
CA CYS A 63 7.10 -2.34 5.48
C CYS A 63 8.12 -1.71 4.52
N ILE A 64 7.69 -0.68 3.78
CA ILE A 64 8.51 0.03 2.77
C ILE A 64 8.77 1.50 3.11
N ALA A 65 7.98 2.10 4.02
CA ALA A 65 8.19 3.43 4.55
C ALA A 65 7.51 3.59 5.92
N ASP A 66 8.03 4.48 6.77
CA ASP A 66 7.45 4.81 8.07
C ASP A 66 6.29 5.82 7.97
N SER A 67 6.11 6.46 6.79
CA SER A 67 4.97 7.34 6.52
C SER A 67 4.62 7.44 5.03
N PHE A 68 3.44 7.97 4.72
CA PHE A 68 3.02 8.24 3.33
C PHE A 68 3.94 9.26 2.65
N TYR A 69 4.39 10.29 3.37
CA TYR A 69 5.31 11.29 2.82
C TYR A 69 6.67 10.69 2.47
N GLU A 70 7.23 9.85 3.35
CA GLU A 70 8.49 9.17 3.07
C GLU A 70 8.38 8.24 1.85
N LEU A 71 7.23 7.58 1.67
CA LEU A 71 6.97 6.81 0.44
C LEU A 71 7.03 7.72 -0.80
N LEU A 72 6.36 8.88 -0.76
CA LEU A 72 6.37 9.83 -1.88
C LEU A 72 7.77 10.35 -2.17
N ASP A 73 8.56 10.70 -1.15
CA ASP A 73 9.94 11.15 -1.31
C ASP A 73 10.80 10.06 -1.98
N LYS A 74 10.70 8.82 -1.50
CA LYS A 74 11.40 7.68 -2.11
C LYS A 74 11.02 7.49 -3.57
N MET A 75 9.73 7.56 -3.89
CA MET A 75 9.22 7.34 -5.25
C MET A 75 9.51 8.51 -6.20
N GLY A 76 9.58 9.75 -5.68
CA GLY A 76 9.96 10.93 -6.45
C GLY A 76 11.47 11.01 -6.71
N SER A 77 12.29 10.57 -5.77
CA SER A 77 13.76 10.59 -5.90
C SER A 77 14.31 9.61 -6.95
N LEU A 78 13.54 8.59 -7.34
CA LEU A 78 13.92 7.62 -8.37
C LEU A 78 13.87 8.17 -9.81
N ASP A 79 13.27 9.35 -10.02
CA ASP A 79 13.20 10.00 -11.34
C ASP A 79 14.41 10.92 -11.60
N GLU A 80 15.13 11.35 -10.55
CA GLU A 80 16.33 12.21 -10.68
C GLU A 80 17.64 11.42 -10.86
N SER A 81 17.67 10.11 -10.57
CA SER A 81 18.88 9.28 -10.75
C SER A 81 19.15 8.85 -12.21
N LEU A 82 18.40 9.38 -13.17
CA LEU A 82 18.54 9.11 -14.60
C LEU A 82 19.11 10.30 -15.41
N PHE A 83 19.66 11.33 -14.75
CA PHE A 83 20.38 12.42 -15.39
C PHE A 83 21.80 12.59 -14.83
#